data_AF-A0A847E8I0-F1
#
_entry.id   AF-A0A847E8I0-F1
#
_cell.length_a   1.000
_cell.length_b   1.000
_cell.length_c   1.000
_cell.angle_alpha   90.00
_cell.angle_beta   90.00
_cell.angle_gamma   90.00
#
_symmetry.space_group_name_H-M   'P 1'
#
loop_
_entity.id
_entity.type
_entity.pdbx_description
1 polymer ?
#
loop_
_entity_poly.entity_id
_entity_poly.type
_entity_poly.pdbx_seq_one_letter_code
_entity_poly.pdbx_strand_id
1 'polypeptide(L)' 'MNESNNSTATTLKNCWDCTYQQIGGDTFLGKCTWFSKQKGEKDKDIPPKTVDVGCKYFVQRGV' A
#
# COMPACT_ATOMS: atom_id res chain seq x y z
N MET A 1 -24.84 22.16 -9.79
CA MET A 1 -23.45 21.97 -9.30
C MET A 1 -23.24 20.47 -9.33
N ASN A 2 -22.61 20.01 -10.41
CA ASN A 2 -22.66 18.62 -10.84
C ASN A 2 -21.29 18.05 -10.48
N GLU A 3 -21.19 17.51 -9.27
CA GLU A 3 -20.01 16.78 -8.85
C GLU A 3 -20.14 15.35 -9.38
N SER A 4 -19.35 15.04 -10.40
CA SER A 4 -19.20 13.71 -10.97
C SER A 4 -18.65 12.75 -9.91
N ASN A 5 -19.56 12.18 -9.11
CA ASN A 5 -19.25 11.14 -8.14
C ASN A 5 -19.17 9.79 -8.88
N ASN A 6 -18.09 9.60 -9.64
CA ASN A 6 -17.71 8.31 -10.20
C ASN A 6 -16.43 7.82 -9.52
N SER A 7 -16.60 7.28 -8.31
CA SER A 7 -15.62 6.38 -7.67
C SER A 7 -16.42 5.36 -6.86
N THR A 8 -17.19 4.55 -7.59
CA THR A 8 -17.81 3.33 -7.05
C THR A 8 -16.71 2.42 -6.49
N ALA A 9 -16.88 2.02 -5.23
CA ALA A 9 -15.95 1.29 -4.37
C ALA A 9 -14.81 2.13 -3.79
N THR A 10 -15.07 2.75 -2.63
CA THR A 10 -14.05 3.07 -1.62
C THR A 10 -13.43 1.77 -1.11
N THR A 11 -12.70 1.07 -1.98
CA THR A 11 -11.78 0.01 -1.57
C THR A 11 -10.70 0.74 -0.80
N LEU A 12 -10.76 0.70 0.53
CA LEU A 12 -9.73 1.22 1.41
C LEU A 12 -8.39 0.69 0.88
N LYS A 13 -7.60 1.53 0.21
CA LYS A 13 -6.34 1.14 -0.42
C LYS A 13 -5.25 0.98 0.65
N ASN A 14 -5.53 0.32 1.76
CA ASN A 14 -4.57 0.18 2.86
C ASN A 14 -3.36 -0.65 2.40
N CYS A 15 -2.23 -0.55 3.09
CA CYS A 15 -1.07 -1.39 2.78
C CYS A 15 -1.32 -2.86 3.13
N TRP A 16 -2.28 -3.18 4.00
CA TRP A 16 -2.63 -4.56 4.39
C TRP A 16 -3.06 -5.42 3.20
N ASP A 17 -3.77 -4.82 2.25
CA ASP A 17 -4.25 -5.47 1.04
C ASP A 17 -3.30 -5.27 -0.15
N CYS A 18 -2.07 -4.79 0.09
CA CYS A 18 -1.11 -4.51 -0.97
C CYS A 18 -0.21 -5.72 -1.26
N THR A 19 -0.04 -6.08 -2.54
CA THR A 19 0.85 -7.17 -2.96
C THR A 19 2.30 -6.97 -2.55
N TYR A 20 2.71 -5.72 -2.35
CA TYR A 20 4.08 -5.34 -1.99
C TYR A 20 4.31 -5.27 -0.48
N GLN A 21 3.26 -5.39 0.32
CA GLN A 21 3.39 -5.46 1.76
C GLN A 21 3.94 -6.84 2.15
N GLN A 22 5.09 -6.82 2.82
CA GLN A 22 5.62 -7.96 3.55
C GLN A 22 5.48 -7.69 5.04
N ILE A 23 4.59 -8.44 5.68
CA ILE A 23 4.52 -8.55 7.13
C ILE A 23 5.56 -9.60 7.53
N GLY A 24 6.60 -9.19 8.25
CA GLY A 24 7.64 -10.11 8.72
C GLY A 24 8.96 -9.40 9.04
N GLY A 25 9.60 -9.79 10.15
CA GLY A 25 10.83 -9.21 10.67
C GLY A 25 10.59 -8.29 11.87
N ASP A 26 11.51 -7.32 12.07
CA ASP A 26 11.52 -6.38 13.21
C ASP A 26 10.52 -5.21 13.11
N THR A 27 9.72 -5.13 12.05
CA THR A 27 8.82 -3.98 11.81
C THR A 27 7.36 -4.30 12.11
N PHE A 28 6.74 -3.46 12.95
CA PHE A 28 5.37 -3.66 13.46
C PHE A 28 4.28 -3.62 12.37
N LEU A 29 4.48 -2.81 11.33
CA LEU A 29 3.52 -2.59 10.24
C LEU A 29 3.95 -3.29 8.93
N GLY A 30 5.06 -4.03 8.99
CA GLY A 30 5.72 -4.61 7.84
C GLY A 30 6.49 -3.61 7.00
N LYS A 31 7.00 -4.08 5.86
CA LYS A 31 7.82 -3.31 4.93
C LYS A 31 7.21 -3.33 3.53
N CYS A 32 7.42 -2.25 2.79
CA CYS A 32 7.05 -2.10 1.40
C CYS A 32 8.21 -2.51 0.49
N THR A 33 8.01 -3.62 -0.24
CA THR A 33 9.00 -4.18 -1.18
C THR A 33 8.94 -3.56 -2.58
N TRP A 34 7.98 -2.66 -2.82
CA TRP A 34 7.80 -2.03 -4.12
C TRP A 34 9.08 -1.32 -4.59
N PHE A 35 9.75 -0.60 -3.67
CA PHE A 35 10.99 0.12 -3.95
C PHE A 35 12.12 -0.82 -4.35
N SER A 36 12.22 -1.98 -3.71
CA SER A 36 13.20 -2.99 -4.09
C SER A 36 12.90 -3.62 -5.44
N LYS A 37 11.65 -3.99 -5.68
CA LYS A 37 11.23 -4.64 -6.94
C LYS A 37 11.27 -3.73 -8.16
N GLN A 38 10.95 -2.44 -7.99
CA GLN A 38 10.83 -1.50 -9.12
C GLN A 38 12.04 -0.60 -9.30
N LYS A 39 12.77 -0.29 -8.22
CA LYS A 39 13.89 0.64 -8.26
C LYS A 39 15.23 0.04 -7.83
N GLY A 40 15.27 -1.22 -7.39
CA GLY A 40 16.47 -1.82 -6.81
C GLY A 40 16.91 -1.16 -5.50
N GLU A 41 16.02 -0.38 -4.86
CA GLU A 41 16.28 0.23 -3.55
C GLU A 41 16.10 -0.80 -2.42
N LYS A 42 16.46 -0.44 -1.19
CA LYS A 42 16.13 -1.27 -0.03
C LYS A 42 14.63 -1.22 0.25
N ASP A 43 14.09 -2.30 0.82
CA ASP A 43 12.73 -2.32 1.35
C ASP A 43 12.57 -1.21 2.39
N LYS A 44 11.46 -0.48 2.32
CA LYS A 44 11.18 0.63 3.24
C LYS A 44 10.14 0.20 4.24
N ASP A 45 10.33 0.58 5.51
CA ASP A 45 9.29 0.42 6.53
C ASP A 45 8.01 1.16 6.13
N ILE A 46 6.86 0.60 6.49
CA ILE A 46 5.56 1.21 6.19
C ILE A 46 5.17 2.11 7.37
N PRO A 47 5.13 3.44 7.19
CA PRO A 47 4.77 4.32 8.28
C PRO A 47 3.28 4.17 8.64
N PRO A 48 2.89 4.37 9.92
CA PRO A 48 1.51 4.21 10.40
C PRO A 48 0.50 5.10 9.68
N LYS A 49 0.92 6.28 9.23
CA LYS A 49 0.03 7.17 8.46
C LYS A 49 -0.26 6.66 7.05
N THR A 50 0.58 5.78 6.51
CA THR A 50 0.47 5.22 5.16
C THR A 50 -0.12 3.83 5.17
N VAL A 51 0.06 3.05 6.25
CA VAL A 51 -0.45 1.68 6.35
C VAL A 51 -1.97 1.62 6.21
N ASP A 52 -2.71 2.59 6.76
CA ASP A 52 -4.17 2.58 6.76
C ASP A 52 -4.79 3.29 5.54
N VAL A 53 -4.11 4.30 4.98
CA VAL A 53 -4.62 5.09 3.84
C VAL A 53 -4.11 4.60 2.48
N GLY A 54 -2.99 3.90 2.47
CA GLY A 54 -2.31 3.49 1.26
C GLY A 54 -1.32 4.49 0.69
N CYS A 55 -0.74 4.08 -0.44
CA CYS A 55 0.08 4.97 -1.26
C CYS A 55 -0.32 4.86 -2.73
N LYS A 56 0.17 5.79 -3.54
CA LYS A 56 -0.04 5.78 -5.01
C LYS A 56 0.51 4.54 -5.73
N TYR A 57 1.37 3.76 -5.06
CA TYR A 57 1.94 2.51 -5.56
C TYR A 57 1.18 1.28 -5.07
N PHE A 58 0.01 1.46 -4.44
CA PHE A 58 -0.85 0.37 -4.02
C PHE A 58 -1.24 -0.49 -5.22
N VAL A 59 -0.98 -1.78 -5.09
CA VAL A 59 -1.45 -2.81 -6.02
C VAL A 59 -2.11 -3.87 -5.17
N GLN A 60 -3.40 -4.09 -5.42
CA GLN A 60 -4.20 -5.05 -4.67
C GLN A 60 -3.55 -6.44 -4.76
N ARG A 61 -3.36 -7.10 -3.62
CA ARG A 61 -2.98 -8.51 -3.56
C ARG A 61 -4.17 -9.30 -4.09
N GLY A 62 -4.03 -9.84 -5.29
CA GLY A 62 -5.04 -10.74 -5.86
C GLY A 62 -5.19 -11.97 -4.97
N VAL A 63 -6.43 -12.26 -4.57
CA VAL A 63 -6.85 -13.58 -4.10
C VAL A 63 -6.89 -14.57 -5.26
#